data_AF-A0A328SV47-F1
#
_entry.id   AF-A0A328SV47-F1
#
_cell.length_a   1.000
_cell.length_b   1.000
_cell.length_c   1.000
_cell.angle_alpha   90.00
_cell.angle_beta   90.00
_cell.angle_gamma   90.00
#
_symmetry.space_group_name_H-M   'P 1'
#
loop_
_entity.id
_entity.type
_entity.pdbx_description
1 polymer ?
#
loop_
_entity_poly.entity_id
_entity_poly.type
_entity_poly.pdbx_seq_one_letter_code
_entity_poly.pdbx_strand_id
1 'polypeptide(L)'
;MHTRGHAGRKLLVAALTALLASGAAFADDGGGATTTDTAGGTRIVTQYTTLAGSDSNAQALVDGLRNGTDITLSTDTTASDGTTTTSDTTFTPATGAMGYGNVNISLALAQADLAAAGITDPTADQLEAALNGGTVTLDDGSTVDLQGVLALRASGQGWGQIAQTLGVNLGAVVSASHTTHSQAGMTHGKPDDVAAKMSDHAHSMASASRPTRPDVAQRPERPDRPDRPSRPDRPERPERPDLPDHAGRPGG
;
A
#
# COMPACT_ATOMS: atom_id res chain seq x y z
N MET A 1 -26.90 -42.36 50.47
CA MET A 1 -25.73 -42.22 51.35
C MET A 1 -24.80 -41.20 50.72
N HIS A 2 -24.57 -40.12 51.45
CA HIS A 2 -23.84 -38.92 51.02
C HIS A 2 -22.33 -39.12 51.13
N THR A 3 -21.55 -38.48 50.25
CA THR A 3 -20.40 -37.65 50.65
C THR A 3 -20.02 -36.65 49.56
N ARG A 4 -20.01 -35.38 49.99
CA ARG A 4 -19.59 -34.14 49.32
C ARG A 4 -18.09 -33.89 49.60
N GLY A 5 -17.43 -33.11 48.74
CA GLY A 5 -16.21 -32.37 49.06
C GLY A 5 -15.80 -31.47 47.88
N HIS A 6 -16.31 -30.23 47.79
CA HIS A 6 -15.59 -28.97 48.07
C HIS A 6 -14.25 -28.82 47.31
N ALA A 7 -14.20 -28.02 46.23
CA ALA A 7 -14.11 -26.55 46.18
C ALA A 7 -12.74 -26.01 46.64
N GLY A 8 -12.03 -25.35 45.73
CA GLY A 8 -10.76 -24.66 46.02
C GLY A 8 -10.40 -23.66 44.92
N ARG A 9 -11.20 -22.60 44.78
CA ARG A 9 -10.86 -21.36 44.06
C ARG A 9 -9.61 -20.75 44.70
N LYS A 10 -8.57 -20.45 43.93
CA LYS A 10 -7.43 -19.65 44.39
C LYS A 10 -7.57 -18.21 43.89
N LEU A 11 -7.36 -17.30 44.85
CA LEU A 11 -7.60 -15.87 44.84
C LEU A 11 -6.56 -15.06 44.05
N LEU A 12 -7.03 -13.91 43.55
CA LEU A 12 -6.27 -12.69 43.25
C LEU A 12 -5.36 -12.26 44.42
N VAL A 13 -4.18 -11.71 44.10
CA VAL A 13 -3.53 -10.64 44.89
C VAL A 13 -2.95 -9.60 43.94
N ALA A 14 -3.36 -8.36 44.15
CA ALA A 14 -2.84 -7.14 43.54
C ALA A 14 -1.60 -6.63 44.31
N ALA A 15 -0.67 -5.96 43.63
CA ALA A 15 0.29 -5.06 44.26
C ALA A 15 0.61 -3.86 43.36
N LEU A 16 0.48 -2.68 43.96
CA LEU A 16 0.55 -1.33 43.41
C LEU A 16 2.00 -0.78 43.29
N THR A 17 2.22 0.00 42.23
CA THR A 17 3.00 1.26 42.09
C THR A 17 4.49 1.34 42.47
N ALA A 18 5.31 1.80 41.51
CA ALA A 18 6.24 2.91 41.70
C ALA A 18 6.55 3.63 40.36
N LEU A 19 6.24 4.92 40.36
CA LEU A 19 6.47 5.92 39.32
C LEU A 19 7.93 6.41 39.37
N LEU A 20 8.69 6.33 38.28
CA LEU A 20 9.86 7.18 38.07
C LEU A 20 9.77 7.85 36.70
N ALA A 21 9.58 9.17 36.75
CA ALA A 21 9.60 10.06 35.60
C ALA A 21 11.02 10.14 35.01
N SER A 22 11.16 9.76 33.74
CA SER A 22 12.31 10.11 32.92
C SER A 22 11.86 11.15 31.89
N GLY A 23 12.04 12.42 32.23
CA GLY A 23 11.94 13.51 31.27
C GLY A 23 13.19 13.53 30.40
N ALA A 24 13.13 12.85 29.25
CA ALA A 24 14.08 13.08 28.17
C ALA A 24 13.58 14.26 27.35
N ALA A 25 14.23 15.41 27.51
CA ALA A 25 14.10 16.53 26.59
C ALA A 25 14.68 16.10 25.24
N PHE A 26 13.82 15.87 24.24
CA PHE A 26 14.26 15.81 22.85
C PHE A 26 14.36 17.25 22.34
N ALA A 27 15.60 17.69 22.16
CA ALA A 27 15.91 18.82 21.31
C ALA A 27 15.41 18.50 19.89
N ASP A 28 14.49 19.31 19.39
CA ASP A 28 14.08 19.32 17.99
C ASP A 28 15.20 19.96 17.18
N ASP A 29 16.10 19.13 16.65
CA ASP A 29 17.08 19.52 15.64
C ASP A 29 16.73 18.78 14.34
N GLY A 30 16.17 19.53 13.39
CA GLY A 30 16.29 19.31 11.95
C GLY A 30 15.89 17.94 11.41
N GLY A 31 14.60 17.73 11.10
CA GLY A 31 14.14 16.51 10.45
C GLY A 31 12.86 16.65 9.62
N GLY A 32 12.83 17.53 8.62
CA GLY A 32 11.70 17.65 7.68
C GLY A 32 11.38 16.41 6.83
N ALA A 33 12.02 15.26 7.09
CA ALA A 33 11.76 13.98 6.43
C ALA A 33 10.76 13.08 7.21
N THR A 34 10.68 13.18 8.53
CA THR A 34 9.92 12.22 9.36
C THR A 34 8.41 12.45 9.31
N THR A 35 7.96 13.70 9.18
CA THR A 35 6.53 14.04 9.20
C THR A 35 5.78 13.50 7.98
N THR A 36 6.44 13.44 6.82
CA THR A 36 5.81 12.96 5.57
C THR A 36 5.69 11.44 5.54
N ASP A 37 6.69 10.72 6.07
CA ASP A 37 6.67 9.26 6.16
C ASP A 37 5.62 8.77 7.17
N THR A 38 5.53 9.42 8.34
CA THR A 38 4.49 9.08 9.34
C THR A 38 3.09 9.36 8.82
N ALA A 39 2.87 10.51 8.16
CA ALA A 39 1.57 10.84 7.58
C ALA A 39 1.16 9.86 6.46
N GLY A 40 2.13 9.36 5.68
CA GLY A 40 1.92 8.33 4.68
C GLY A 40 1.46 7.01 5.29
N GLY A 41 2.14 6.54 6.34
CA GLY A 41 1.79 5.33 7.08
C GLY A 41 0.38 5.40 7.68
N THR A 42 0.07 6.48 8.41
CA THR A 42 -1.25 6.66 9.04
C THR A 42 -2.39 6.60 8.02
N ARG A 43 -2.22 7.21 6.84
CA ARG A 43 -3.24 7.16 5.78
C ARG A 43 -3.49 5.74 5.28
N ILE A 44 -2.42 4.96 5.08
CA ILE A 44 -2.53 3.59 4.59
C ILE A 44 -3.26 2.73 5.62
N VAL A 45 -2.93 2.87 6.90
CA VAL A 45 -3.63 2.18 8.00
C VAL A 45 -5.13 2.47 7.94
N THR A 46 -5.53 3.74 7.91
CA THR A 46 -6.95 4.13 7.81
C THR A 46 -7.65 3.56 6.57
N GLN A 47 -6.96 3.49 5.43
CA GLN A 47 -7.55 2.98 4.19
C GLN A 47 -7.82 1.46 4.26
N TYR A 48 -6.98 0.71 4.97
CA TYR A 48 -7.04 -0.75 5.03
C TYR A 48 -7.59 -1.30 6.35
N THR A 49 -8.06 -0.45 7.27
CA THR A 49 -8.75 -0.89 8.51
C THR A 49 -9.87 -1.89 8.24
N THR A 50 -10.75 -1.60 7.27
CA THR A 50 -11.84 -2.51 6.92
C THR A 50 -11.34 -3.81 6.31
N LEU A 51 -10.33 -3.73 5.42
CA LEU A 51 -9.75 -4.91 4.81
C LEU A 51 -9.10 -5.83 5.86
N ALA A 52 -8.44 -5.25 6.86
CA ALA A 52 -7.73 -5.98 7.91
C ALA A 52 -8.63 -6.41 9.08
N GLY A 53 -9.90 -6.00 9.06
CA GLY A 53 -10.88 -6.22 10.14
C GLY A 53 -10.71 -5.32 11.38
N SER A 54 -9.57 -4.67 11.57
CA SER A 54 -9.33 -3.74 12.70
C SER A 54 -8.17 -2.76 12.45
N ASP A 55 -8.12 -1.67 13.21
CA ASP A 55 -7.00 -0.71 13.14
C ASP A 55 -5.67 -1.34 13.57
N SER A 56 -5.70 -2.23 14.57
CA SER A 56 -4.51 -2.94 15.04
C SER A 56 -3.96 -3.88 13.96
N ASN A 57 -4.83 -4.61 13.26
CA ASN A 57 -4.42 -5.47 12.16
C ASN A 57 -3.89 -4.66 10.97
N ALA A 58 -4.53 -3.55 10.63
CA ALA A 58 -4.05 -2.66 9.56
C ALA A 58 -2.68 -2.06 9.90
N GLN A 59 -2.46 -1.66 11.15
CA GLN A 59 -1.15 -1.21 11.65
C GLN A 59 -0.11 -2.33 11.53
N ALA A 60 -0.44 -3.56 11.96
CA ALA A 60 0.45 -4.71 11.86
C ALA A 60 0.83 -5.04 10.42
N LEU A 61 -0.12 -4.99 9.48
CA LEU A 61 0.14 -5.15 8.04
C LEU A 61 1.10 -4.08 7.53
N VAL A 62 0.83 -2.82 7.82
CA VAL A 62 1.64 -1.71 7.32
C VAL A 62 3.06 -1.76 7.88
N ASP A 63 3.20 -1.97 9.19
CA ASP A 63 4.51 -2.04 9.84
C ASP A 63 5.30 -3.27 9.42
N GLY A 64 4.65 -4.44 9.36
CA GLY A 64 5.31 -5.67 8.92
C GLY A 64 5.76 -5.62 7.47
N LEU A 65 4.95 -5.09 6.56
CA LEU A 65 5.36 -4.88 5.16
C LEU A 65 6.45 -3.80 5.05
N ARG A 66 6.37 -2.73 5.84
CA ARG A 66 7.34 -1.63 5.82
C ARG A 66 8.73 -2.09 6.24
N ASN A 67 8.77 -2.99 7.22
CA ASN A 67 10.01 -3.46 7.85
C ASN A 67 10.44 -4.85 7.34
N GLY A 68 9.59 -5.56 6.60
CA GLY A 68 9.83 -6.94 6.17
C GLY A 68 9.88 -7.91 7.35
N THR A 69 9.02 -7.69 8.35
CA THR A 69 8.95 -8.50 9.58
C THR A 69 7.64 -9.26 9.66
N ASP A 70 7.57 -10.24 10.56
CA ASP A 70 6.37 -11.02 10.80
C ASP A 70 5.16 -10.11 11.11
N ILE A 71 4.03 -10.46 10.51
CA ILE A 71 2.74 -9.82 10.67
C ILE A 71 1.87 -10.79 11.46
N THR A 72 1.25 -10.33 12.53
CA THR A 72 0.24 -11.10 13.27
C THR A 72 -1.09 -10.37 13.20
N LEU A 73 -2.13 -11.06 12.72
CA LEU A 73 -3.49 -10.56 12.62
C LEU A 73 -4.36 -11.30 13.63
N SER A 74 -5.09 -10.55 14.44
CA SER A 74 -6.00 -11.09 15.45
C SER A 74 -7.44 -10.95 14.99
N THR A 75 -8.22 -12.01 15.12
CA THR A 75 -9.64 -12.03 14.76
C THR A 75 -10.47 -12.45 15.97
N ASP A 76 -11.35 -11.57 16.40
CA ASP A 76 -12.27 -11.84 17.50
C ASP A 76 -13.61 -12.34 16.95
N THR A 77 -13.97 -13.57 17.30
CA THR A 77 -15.29 -14.15 16.99
C THR A 77 -16.11 -14.19 18.26
N THR A 78 -17.28 -13.53 18.25
CA THR A 78 -18.23 -13.60 19.37
C THR A 78 -19.33 -14.59 19.04
N ALA A 79 -19.42 -15.66 19.83
CA ALA A 79 -20.46 -16.67 19.72
C ALA A 79 -21.82 -16.14 20.20
N SER A 80 -22.90 -16.84 19.83
CA SER A 80 -24.28 -16.44 20.20
C SER A 80 -24.55 -16.44 21.72
N ASP A 81 -23.70 -17.10 22.51
CA ASP A 81 -23.76 -17.10 23.97
C ASP A 81 -23.01 -15.90 24.62
N GLY A 82 -22.44 -15.02 23.81
CA GLY A 82 -21.69 -13.84 24.26
C GLY A 82 -20.20 -14.11 24.54
N THR A 83 -19.72 -15.33 24.29
CA THR A 83 -18.30 -15.67 24.45
C THR A 83 -17.49 -15.15 23.26
N THR A 84 -16.47 -14.34 23.52
CA THR A 84 -15.52 -13.89 22.49
C THR A 84 -14.27 -14.77 22.50
N THR A 85 -13.88 -15.28 21.33
CA THR A 85 -12.65 -16.04 21.10
C THR A 85 -11.76 -15.28 20.13
N THR A 86 -10.51 -15.06 20.49
CA THR A 86 -9.49 -14.48 19.62
C THR A 86 -8.70 -15.59 18.92
N SER A 87 -8.53 -15.48 17.61
CA SER A 87 -7.66 -16.33 16.82
C SER A 87 -6.60 -15.48 16.12
N ASP A 88 -5.34 -15.90 16.22
CA ASP A 88 -4.21 -15.20 15.62
C ASP A 88 -3.66 -15.98 14.42
N THR A 89 -3.38 -15.26 13.33
CA THR A 89 -2.63 -15.77 12.17
C THR A 89 -1.35 -14.96 12.03
N THR A 90 -0.20 -15.64 11.99
CA THR A 90 1.13 -15.01 11.85
C THR A 90 1.81 -15.45 10.57
N PHE A 91 2.29 -14.50 9.77
CA PHE A 91 3.01 -14.79 8.53
C PHE A 91 4.12 -13.77 8.25
N THR A 92 5.14 -14.20 7.51
CA THR A 92 6.25 -13.34 7.07
C THR A 92 6.02 -12.91 5.62
N PRO A 93 6.10 -11.61 5.28
CA PRO A 93 6.07 -11.15 3.89
C PRO A 93 7.09 -11.88 3.01
N ALA A 94 6.67 -12.39 1.85
CA ALA A 94 7.57 -13.05 0.88
C ALA A 94 8.66 -12.10 0.32
N THR A 95 8.44 -10.79 0.44
CA THR A 95 9.38 -9.73 0.12
C THR A 95 10.10 -9.21 1.36
N GLY A 96 11.27 -8.59 1.20
CA GLY A 96 11.87 -7.77 2.26
C GLY A 96 11.14 -6.45 2.49
N ALA A 97 11.72 -5.60 3.33
CA ALA A 97 11.22 -4.25 3.64
C ALA A 97 10.93 -3.43 2.37
N MET A 98 9.79 -2.73 2.35
CA MET A 98 9.38 -1.89 1.23
C MET A 98 8.83 -0.54 1.67
N GLY A 99 9.01 0.51 0.88
CA GLY A 99 8.49 1.84 1.22
C GLY A 99 6.95 1.90 1.18
N TYR A 100 6.35 2.90 1.84
CA TYR A 100 4.89 3.05 1.96
C TYR A 100 4.12 3.03 0.63
N GLY A 101 4.70 3.56 -0.45
CA GLY A 101 4.09 3.47 -1.78
C GLY A 101 3.94 2.03 -2.27
N ASN A 102 4.95 1.18 -2.04
CA ASN A 102 4.90 -0.24 -2.38
C ASN A 102 3.98 -1.01 -1.43
N VAL A 103 3.95 -0.67 -0.13
CA VAL A 103 2.98 -1.22 0.83
C VAL A 103 1.56 -0.97 0.33
N ASN A 104 1.25 0.28 -0.04
CA ASN A 104 -0.07 0.64 -0.55
C ASN A 104 -0.45 -0.11 -1.84
N ILE A 105 0.46 -0.20 -2.82
CA ILE A 105 0.18 -0.93 -4.06
C ILE A 105 -0.02 -2.43 -3.78
N SER A 106 0.75 -3.00 -2.86
CA SER A 106 0.63 -4.42 -2.48
C SER A 106 -0.74 -4.72 -1.89
N LEU A 107 -1.15 -3.93 -0.90
CA LEU A 107 -2.45 -4.07 -0.25
C LEU A 107 -3.61 -3.80 -1.22
N ALA A 108 -3.47 -2.82 -2.12
CA ALA A 108 -4.49 -2.52 -3.12
C ALA A 108 -4.69 -3.67 -4.13
N LEU A 109 -3.59 -4.29 -4.58
CA LEU A 109 -3.65 -5.43 -5.48
C LEU A 109 -4.19 -6.68 -4.77
N ALA A 110 -3.79 -6.92 -3.51
CA ALA A 110 -4.29 -8.04 -2.73
C ALA A 110 -5.79 -7.93 -2.48
N GLN A 111 -6.27 -6.73 -2.11
CA GLN A 111 -7.69 -6.44 -1.99
C GLN A 111 -8.44 -6.65 -3.30
N ALA A 112 -7.86 -6.25 -4.44
CA ALA A 112 -8.49 -6.44 -5.74
C ALA A 112 -8.56 -7.92 -6.15
N ASP A 113 -7.52 -8.70 -5.84
CA ASP A 113 -7.46 -10.15 -6.10
C ASP A 113 -8.51 -10.90 -5.26
N LEU A 114 -8.61 -10.56 -3.97
CA LEU A 114 -9.65 -11.06 -3.06
C LEU A 114 -11.06 -10.70 -3.57
N ALA A 115 -11.28 -9.44 -3.97
CA ALA A 115 -12.55 -9.00 -4.50
C ALA A 115 -12.90 -9.71 -5.82
N ALA A 116 -11.91 -10.00 -6.68
CA ALA A 116 -12.10 -10.79 -7.90
C ALA A 116 -12.49 -12.25 -7.60
N ALA A 117 -12.00 -12.81 -6.48
CA ALA A 117 -12.42 -14.09 -5.94
C ALA A 117 -13.77 -14.04 -5.20
N GLY A 118 -14.42 -12.87 -5.11
CA GLY A 118 -15.69 -12.67 -4.41
C GLY A 118 -15.56 -12.45 -2.90
N ILE A 119 -14.34 -12.28 -2.39
CA ILE A 119 -14.04 -12.07 -0.97
C ILE A 119 -13.96 -10.56 -0.71
N THR A 120 -14.95 -10.01 -0.02
CA THR A 120 -15.00 -8.57 0.33
C THR A 120 -14.69 -8.26 1.79
N ASP A 121 -14.76 -9.27 2.66
CA ASP A 121 -14.42 -9.19 4.08
C ASP A 121 -13.50 -10.38 4.40
N PRO A 122 -12.20 -10.26 4.10
CA PRO A 122 -11.31 -11.41 4.12
C PRO A 122 -10.93 -11.81 5.55
N THR A 123 -10.82 -13.12 5.78
CA THR A 123 -10.20 -13.65 6.99
C THR A 123 -8.68 -13.41 6.99
N ALA A 124 -8.04 -13.57 8.15
CA ALA A 124 -6.58 -13.43 8.24
C ALA A 124 -5.83 -14.41 7.34
N ASP A 125 -6.30 -15.66 7.22
CA ASP A 125 -5.72 -16.67 6.33
C ASP A 125 -5.91 -16.29 4.85
N GLN A 126 -7.06 -15.69 4.50
CA GLN A 126 -7.32 -15.19 3.15
C GLN A 126 -6.41 -14.02 2.79
N LEU A 127 -6.16 -13.11 3.74
CA LEU A 127 -5.19 -12.02 3.57
C LEU A 127 -3.77 -12.54 3.40
N GLU A 128 -3.36 -13.53 4.19
CA GLU A 128 -2.06 -14.19 4.02
C GLU A 128 -1.94 -14.77 2.61
N ALA A 129 -2.93 -15.54 2.15
CA ALA A 129 -2.90 -16.15 0.83
C ALA A 129 -2.91 -15.10 -0.31
N ALA A 130 -3.64 -14.00 -0.17
CA ALA A 130 -3.62 -12.91 -1.16
C ALA A 130 -2.25 -12.19 -1.22
N LEU A 131 -1.53 -12.15 -0.11
CA LEU A 131 -0.21 -11.51 -0.02
C LEU A 131 0.91 -12.46 -0.42
N ASN A 132 1.03 -13.62 0.21
CA ASN A 132 2.13 -14.56 0.03
C ASN A 132 1.83 -15.71 -0.94
N GLY A 133 0.58 -15.85 -1.35
CA GLY A 133 0.11 -16.97 -2.15
C GLY A 133 -0.40 -18.10 -1.27
N GLY A 134 -1.26 -18.94 -1.83
CA GLY A 134 -1.83 -20.08 -1.11
C GLY A 134 -3.24 -20.39 -1.56
N THR A 135 -3.77 -21.50 -1.05
CA THR A 135 -5.12 -21.96 -1.37
C THR A 135 -6.09 -21.55 -0.26
N VAL A 136 -7.16 -20.86 -0.66
CA VAL A 136 -8.25 -20.42 0.22
C VAL A 136 -9.47 -21.29 -0.01
N THR A 137 -10.19 -21.64 1.06
CA THR A 137 -11.54 -22.21 0.97
C THR A 137 -12.57 -21.09 1.12
N LEU A 138 -13.51 -21.01 0.19
CA LEU A 138 -14.64 -20.10 0.21
C LEU A 138 -15.81 -20.67 1.04
N ASP A 139 -16.77 -19.82 1.39
CA ASP A 139 -17.94 -20.23 2.20
C ASP A 139 -18.80 -21.32 1.54
N ASP A 140 -18.78 -21.41 0.20
CA ASP A 140 -19.47 -22.45 -0.57
C ASP A 140 -18.71 -23.80 -0.59
N GLY A 141 -17.55 -23.87 0.07
CA GLY A 141 -16.67 -25.04 0.13
C GLY A 141 -15.78 -25.21 -1.10
N SER A 142 -15.84 -24.32 -2.09
CA SER A 142 -14.90 -24.32 -3.21
C SER A 142 -13.54 -23.76 -2.79
N THR A 143 -12.50 -24.16 -3.51
CA THR A 143 -11.13 -23.70 -3.25
C THR A 143 -10.62 -22.82 -4.38
N VAL A 144 -10.03 -21.68 -4.04
CA VAL A 144 -9.36 -20.76 -4.97
C VAL A 144 -7.88 -20.71 -4.65
N ASP A 145 -7.05 -20.82 -5.67
CA ASP A 145 -5.61 -20.63 -5.55
C ASP A 145 -5.26 -19.17 -5.79
N LEU A 146 -4.69 -18.52 -4.79
CA LEU A 146 -4.22 -17.14 -4.85
C LEU A 146 -2.71 -17.17 -5.09
N GLN A 147 -2.26 -16.43 -6.12
CA GLN A 147 -0.85 -16.43 -6.50
C GLN A 147 0.04 -15.65 -5.52
N GLY A 148 -0.53 -14.70 -4.78
CA GLY A 148 0.19 -13.87 -3.82
C GLY A 148 0.89 -12.68 -4.46
N VAL A 149 0.45 -11.46 -4.12
CA VAL A 149 1.05 -10.22 -4.64
C VAL A 149 2.53 -10.07 -4.27
N LEU A 150 2.88 -10.40 -3.03
CA LEU A 150 4.25 -10.36 -2.52
C LEU A 150 5.09 -11.47 -3.11
N ALA A 151 4.54 -12.68 -3.29
CA ALA A 151 5.25 -13.77 -3.94
C ALA A 151 5.57 -13.44 -5.41
N LEU A 152 4.60 -12.91 -6.15
CA LEU A 152 4.81 -12.43 -7.52
C LEU A 152 5.84 -11.30 -7.56
N ARG A 153 5.82 -10.39 -6.57
CA ARG A 153 6.83 -9.33 -6.47
C ARG A 153 8.22 -9.86 -6.15
N ALA A 154 8.33 -10.83 -5.25
CA ALA A 154 9.58 -11.51 -4.90
C ALA A 154 10.16 -12.28 -6.09
N SER A 155 9.30 -12.79 -6.99
CA SER A 155 9.72 -13.41 -8.26
C SER A 155 10.27 -12.43 -9.30
N GLY A 156 10.27 -11.11 -9.00
CA GLY A 156 10.81 -10.07 -9.86
C GLY A 156 9.80 -9.39 -10.78
N GLN A 157 8.51 -9.68 -10.66
CA GLN A 157 7.47 -9.02 -11.47
C GLN A 157 7.26 -7.56 -11.02
N GLY A 158 7.14 -6.66 -11.99
CA GLY A 158 6.71 -5.29 -11.75
C GLY A 158 5.21 -5.19 -11.46
N TRP A 159 4.77 -4.10 -10.82
CA TRP A 159 3.36 -3.91 -10.43
C TRP A 159 2.35 -4.06 -11.58
N GLY A 160 2.71 -3.59 -12.78
CA GLY A 160 1.86 -3.77 -13.97
C GLY A 160 1.75 -5.22 -14.43
N GLN A 161 2.84 -5.99 -14.32
CA GLN A 161 2.84 -7.42 -14.65
C GLN A 161 2.03 -8.19 -13.61
N ILE A 162 2.21 -7.90 -12.32
CA ILE A 162 1.42 -8.51 -11.24
C ILE A 162 -0.07 -8.26 -11.47
N ALA A 163 -0.46 -7.01 -11.74
CA ALA A 163 -1.85 -6.69 -12.01
C ALA A 163 -2.41 -7.45 -13.22
N GLN A 164 -1.62 -7.59 -14.30
CA GLN A 164 -2.01 -8.38 -15.46
C GLN A 164 -2.11 -9.88 -15.13
N THR A 165 -1.18 -10.42 -14.35
CA THR A 165 -1.15 -11.81 -13.89
C THR A 165 -2.38 -12.14 -13.02
N LEU A 166 -2.85 -11.19 -12.21
CA LEU A 166 -4.04 -11.31 -11.37
C LEU A 166 -5.34 -10.93 -12.12
N GLY A 167 -5.25 -10.45 -13.36
CA GLY A 167 -6.41 -10.00 -14.12
C GLY A 167 -7.08 -8.73 -13.58
N VAL A 168 -6.39 -7.98 -12.70
CA VAL A 168 -6.92 -6.76 -12.06
C VAL A 168 -6.43 -5.50 -12.79
N ASN A 169 -7.26 -4.46 -12.81
CA ASN A 169 -6.90 -3.22 -13.50
C ASN A 169 -6.04 -2.32 -12.59
N LEU A 170 -4.72 -2.26 -12.85
CA LEU A 170 -3.79 -1.41 -12.10
C LEU A 170 -4.23 0.07 -12.07
N GLY A 171 -4.80 0.56 -13.18
CA GLY A 171 -5.26 1.94 -13.29
C GLY A 171 -6.37 2.26 -12.30
N ALA A 172 -7.30 1.33 -12.05
CA ALA A 172 -8.35 1.51 -11.07
C ALA A 172 -7.81 1.54 -9.63
N VAL A 173 -6.89 0.61 -9.29
CA VAL A 173 -6.32 0.53 -7.93
C VAL A 173 -5.37 1.70 -7.62
N VAL A 174 -4.59 2.16 -8.61
CA VAL A 174 -3.71 3.33 -8.49
C VAL A 174 -4.52 4.63 -8.49
N SER A 175 -5.61 4.71 -9.27
CA SER A 175 -6.50 5.87 -9.23
C SER A 175 -7.23 5.99 -7.90
N ALA A 176 -7.70 4.88 -7.32
CA ALA A 176 -8.32 4.87 -5.99
C ALA A 176 -7.37 5.36 -4.89
N SER A 177 -6.07 5.10 -5.06
CA SER A 177 -5.03 5.59 -4.13
C SER A 177 -4.60 7.05 -4.39
N HIS A 178 -4.78 7.59 -5.61
CA HIS A 178 -4.50 9.00 -5.91
C HIS A 178 -5.68 9.95 -5.65
N THR A 179 -6.95 9.51 -5.76
CA THR A 179 -8.13 10.37 -5.52
C THR A 179 -8.22 10.91 -4.09
N THR A 180 -7.60 10.23 -3.12
CA THR A 180 -7.52 10.70 -1.73
C THR A 180 -6.46 11.79 -1.53
N HIS A 181 -5.44 11.86 -2.40
CA HIS A 181 -4.44 12.94 -2.36
C HIS A 181 -5.03 14.30 -2.78
N SER A 182 -6.07 14.29 -3.62
CA SER A 182 -6.73 15.51 -4.12
C SER A 182 -7.72 16.11 -3.11
N GLN A 183 -8.20 15.36 -2.12
CA GLN A 183 -9.05 15.91 -1.05
C GLN A 183 -8.26 16.59 0.08
N ALA A 184 -7.01 16.19 0.31
CA ALA A 184 -6.15 16.85 1.30
C ALA A 184 -5.67 18.26 0.88
N GLY A 185 -5.91 18.66 -0.38
CA GLY A 185 -5.50 19.96 -0.93
C GLY A 185 -6.61 20.99 -1.10
N MET A 186 -7.88 20.67 -0.78
CA MET A 186 -9.03 21.57 -1.03
C MET A 186 -9.50 22.40 0.18
N THR A 187 -8.72 22.47 1.27
CA THR A 187 -9.12 23.22 2.48
C THR A 187 -8.38 24.55 2.70
N HIS A 188 -7.62 25.05 1.72
CA HIS A 188 -6.90 26.35 1.84
C HIS A 188 -7.23 27.35 0.72
N GLY A 189 -8.51 27.47 0.36
CA GLY A 189 -9.04 28.64 -0.34
C GLY A 189 -9.80 29.54 0.63
N LYS A 190 -9.24 30.68 1.02
CA LYS A 190 -9.91 31.73 1.79
C LYS A 190 -11.25 32.12 1.13
N PRO A 191 -12.37 32.26 1.87
CA PRO A 191 -13.66 32.52 1.28
C PRO A 191 -13.94 34.04 1.24
N ASP A 192 -13.35 34.80 0.32
CA ASP A 192 -13.73 36.22 0.16
C ASP A 192 -13.82 36.77 -1.30
N ASP A 193 -13.41 36.03 -2.35
CA ASP A 193 -13.33 36.63 -3.70
C ASP A 193 -14.14 35.92 -4.81
N VAL A 194 -15.22 35.21 -4.50
CA VAL A 194 -16.07 34.52 -5.52
C VAL A 194 -17.30 35.30 -6.00
N ALA A 195 -17.49 36.54 -5.54
CA ALA A 195 -18.68 37.33 -5.88
C ALA A 195 -18.59 38.15 -7.19
N ALA A 196 -17.45 38.17 -7.89
CA ALA A 196 -17.27 39.06 -9.04
C ALA A 196 -16.62 38.38 -10.25
N LYS A 197 -17.33 37.47 -10.93
CA LYS A 197 -17.18 37.17 -12.37
C LYS A 197 -18.22 36.15 -12.87
N MET A 198 -19.49 36.53 -12.81
CA MET A 198 -20.56 35.89 -13.57
C MET A 198 -21.46 36.98 -14.17
N SER A 199 -21.04 37.52 -15.30
CA SER A 199 -21.86 38.24 -16.26
C SER A 199 -21.07 38.24 -17.57
N ASP A 200 -21.75 37.99 -18.69
CA ASP A 200 -21.23 38.04 -20.07
C ASP A 200 -20.76 36.72 -20.69
N HIS A 201 -21.68 35.76 -20.88
CA HIS A 201 -21.86 35.17 -22.23
C HIS A 201 -23.16 34.35 -22.38
N ALA A 202 -24.30 34.99 -22.14
CA ALA A 202 -25.62 34.40 -22.40
C ALA A 202 -26.28 35.04 -23.63
N HIS A 203 -25.74 34.87 -24.85
CA HIS A 203 -26.47 35.18 -26.09
C HIS A 203 -25.96 34.33 -27.27
N SER A 204 -26.51 33.13 -27.45
CA SER A 204 -26.74 32.54 -28.80
C SER A 204 -27.47 31.21 -28.65
N MET A 205 -28.79 31.25 -28.51
CA MET A 205 -29.66 30.09 -28.67
C MET A 205 -30.85 30.50 -29.52
N ALA A 206 -30.72 30.36 -30.85
CA ALA A 206 -31.85 30.25 -31.77
C ALA A 206 -31.36 29.83 -33.16
N SER A 207 -31.40 28.53 -33.47
CA SER A 207 -31.98 28.03 -34.72
C SER A 207 -32.03 26.51 -34.75
N ALA A 208 -33.22 26.02 -35.04
CA ALA A 208 -33.56 24.63 -35.25
C ALA A 208 -32.89 24.07 -36.52
N SER A 209 -32.45 22.81 -36.46
CA SER A 209 -32.70 21.74 -37.46
C SER A 209 -31.95 20.46 -37.09
N ARG A 210 -32.68 19.34 -36.93
CA ARG A 210 -32.14 17.95 -36.96
C ARG A 210 -31.55 17.67 -38.37
N PRO A 211 -30.49 16.85 -38.52
CA PRO A 211 -30.68 15.39 -38.49
C PRO A 211 -29.52 14.55 -37.91
N THR A 212 -29.85 13.28 -37.67
CA THR A 212 -29.05 12.07 -37.41
C THR A 212 -27.52 12.17 -37.54
N ARG A 213 -26.83 11.81 -36.45
CA ARG A 213 -25.38 11.54 -36.38
C ARG A 213 -25.02 10.39 -37.33
N PRO A 214 -24.09 10.56 -38.29
CA PRO A 214 -23.58 9.46 -39.08
C PRO A 214 -22.60 8.61 -38.29
N ASP A 215 -22.48 7.40 -38.81
CA ASP A 215 -21.63 6.28 -38.52
C ASP A 215 -20.16 6.57 -38.15
N VAL A 216 -19.60 5.58 -37.45
CA VAL A 216 -18.25 5.43 -36.94
C VAL A 216 -17.16 5.90 -37.93
N ALA A 217 -16.55 7.06 -37.64
CA ALA A 217 -15.26 7.41 -38.24
C ALA A 217 -14.16 6.61 -37.53
N GLN A 218 -13.59 5.63 -38.23
CA GLN A 218 -12.43 4.86 -37.78
C GLN A 218 -11.31 5.81 -37.38
N ARG A 219 -10.85 5.67 -36.13
CA ARG A 219 -9.70 6.36 -35.58
C ARG A 219 -8.49 6.08 -36.50
N PRO A 220 -7.80 7.10 -37.03
CA PRO A 220 -6.63 6.87 -37.86
C PRO A 220 -5.58 6.08 -37.08
N GLU A 221 -5.02 5.04 -37.70
CA GLU A 221 -3.89 4.33 -37.11
C GLU A 221 -2.72 5.30 -36.91
N ARG A 222 -2.11 5.17 -35.74
CA ARG A 222 -1.01 6.01 -35.29
C ARG A 222 0.21 5.65 -36.14
N PRO A 223 0.85 6.58 -36.86
CA PRO A 223 2.02 6.25 -37.67
C PRO A 223 3.13 5.64 -36.82
N ASP A 224 3.76 4.58 -37.34
CA ASP A 224 4.88 3.91 -36.68
C ASP A 224 6.02 4.89 -36.39
N ARG A 225 6.53 4.79 -35.17
CA ARG A 225 7.59 5.65 -34.67
C ARG A 225 8.90 5.24 -35.38
N PRO A 226 9.60 6.15 -36.08
CA PRO A 226 10.84 5.80 -36.75
C PRO A 226 11.87 5.24 -35.75
N ASP A 227 12.52 4.14 -36.14
CA ASP A 227 13.58 3.54 -35.33
C ASP A 227 14.70 4.53 -35.05
N ARG A 228 15.09 4.58 -33.78
CA ARG A 228 16.13 5.48 -33.29
C ARG A 228 17.48 4.99 -33.80
N PRO A 229 18.25 5.78 -34.56
CA PRO A 229 19.53 5.32 -35.07
C PRO A 229 20.48 5.00 -33.91
N SER A 230 21.21 3.90 -34.06
CA SER A 230 22.21 3.44 -33.09
C SER A 230 23.25 4.52 -32.83
N ARG A 231 23.58 4.70 -31.56
CA ARG A 231 24.58 5.67 -31.08
C ARG A 231 25.95 5.29 -31.65
N PRO A 232 26.69 6.22 -32.29
CA PRO A 232 28.03 5.93 -32.78
C PRO A 232 28.96 5.52 -31.65
N ASP A 233 29.82 4.55 -31.90
CA ASP A 233 30.83 4.10 -30.94
C ASP A 233 31.80 5.22 -30.59
N ARG A 234 32.10 5.31 -29.30
CA ARG A 234 32.98 6.33 -28.73
C ARG A 234 34.43 6.00 -29.12
N PRO A 235 35.17 6.94 -29.72
CA PRO A 235 36.58 6.68 -30.05
C PRO A 235 37.39 6.44 -28.77
N GLU A 236 38.33 5.50 -28.86
CA GLU A 236 39.22 5.17 -27.74
C GLU A 236 40.11 6.36 -27.38
N ARG A 237 40.32 6.51 -26.07
CA ARG A 237 41.10 7.59 -25.48
C ARG A 237 42.59 7.32 -25.73
N PRO A 238 43.37 8.29 -26.26
CA PRO A 238 44.80 8.10 -26.46
C PRO A 238 45.52 7.76 -25.14
N GLU A 239 46.43 6.80 -25.21
CA GLU A 239 47.37 6.42 -24.15
C GLU A 239 48.18 7.65 -23.69
N ARG A 240 48.32 7.80 -22.37
CA ARG A 240 48.99 8.94 -21.74
C ARG A 240 50.49 8.66 -21.71
N PRO A 241 51.36 9.52 -22.28
CA PRO A 241 52.81 9.29 -22.23
C PRO A 241 53.35 9.25 -20.80
N ASP A 242 54.23 8.30 -20.51
CA ASP A 242 54.90 8.16 -19.20
C ASP A 242 55.87 9.33 -18.94
N LEU A 243 55.74 9.96 -17.77
CA LEU A 243 56.65 11.01 -17.31
C LEU A 243 57.96 10.38 -16.79
N PRO A 244 59.13 10.99 -17.07
CA PRO A 244 60.41 10.54 -16.50
C PRO A 244 60.46 10.70 -14.98
N ASP A 245 61.00 9.70 -14.31
CA ASP A 245 61.18 9.61 -12.86
C ASP A 245 62.13 10.71 -12.35
N HIS A 246 61.68 11.54 -11.40
CA HIS A 246 62.46 12.66 -10.88
C HIS A 246 63.34 12.19 -9.72
N ALA A 247 64.64 12.05 -10.00
CA ALA A 247 65.69 11.84 -9.02
C ALA A 247 65.81 13.04 -8.05
N GLY A 248 65.95 12.72 -6.76
CA GLY A 248 66.77 13.47 -5.82
C GLY A 248 66.07 14.50 -4.92
N ARG A 249 65.73 14.09 -3.69
CA ARG A 249 65.60 15.02 -2.55
C ARG A 249 66.69 14.71 -1.52
N PRO A 250 67.79 15.49 -1.45
CA PRO A 250 68.74 15.39 -0.35
C PRO A 250 68.18 16.10 0.88
N GLY A 251 68.21 15.43 2.03
CA GLY A 251 67.84 15.97 3.33
C GLY A 251 68.95 16.85 3.91
N GLY A 252 68.54 17.97 4.49
CA GLY A 252 69.31 18.89 5.34
C GLY A 252 68.35 19.55 6.31
#